data_AF-A0A397GAV7-F1
#
_entry.id   AF-A0A397GAV7-F1
#
_cell.length_a   1.000
_cell.length_b   1.000
_cell.length_c   1.000
_cell.angle_alpha   90.00
_cell.angle_beta   90.00
_cell.angle_gamma   90.00
#
_symmetry.space_group_name_H-M   'P 1'
#
loop_
_entity.id
_entity.type
_entity.pdbx_description
1 polymer ?
#
loop_
_entity_poly.entity_id
_entity_poly.type
_entity_poly.pdbx_seq_one_letter_code
_entity_poly.pdbx_strand_id
1 'polypeptide(L)'
;MNAMRVAGRPKQLCTKVSRERVETELMKILKGPNTLSAFQLIHELHLYDPVFLREVRCSEDGEASWLLRQWQYKRPWQSEWARAFETVAFLLNGGPKALRDMLLRPEKMDDIWMLTAFVPLNPSSLNELAERQVKVPGFVSHSLRNYVRIWHLMREVTVDRLPPEKLLRGALGLLLRLCGSTWRLQVLYALLKEDFYEMRYGNKKLALIKRWSKFVECITEQRLEDAPYVKPILNGHDIMGVLRRKKRWSGCLHRGRITMSDYTPSADNLLFCLIMIRTQ
;
A
#
# COMPACT_ATOMS: atom_id res chain seq x y z
N MET A 1 38.04 9.00 -8.23
CA MET A 1 36.57 9.16 -8.29
C MET A 1 36.07 9.58 -9.69
N ASN A 2 36.56 8.98 -10.80
CA ASN A 2 36.16 9.44 -12.15
C ASN A 2 35.81 8.34 -13.17
N ALA A 3 35.68 7.07 -12.76
CA ALA A 3 35.32 5.97 -13.67
C ALA A 3 33.80 5.80 -13.87
N MET A 4 32.98 6.46 -13.06
CA MET A 4 31.51 6.35 -13.09
C MET A 4 30.87 7.60 -13.74
N ARG A 5 31.39 8.12 -14.85
CA ARG A 5 30.72 9.20 -15.60
C ARG A 5 30.42 8.93 -17.07
N VAL A 6 30.76 7.76 -17.60
CA VAL A 6 30.46 7.45 -19.01
C VAL A 6 29.02 6.92 -19.14
N ALA A 7 28.28 7.55 -20.04
CA ALA A 7 26.90 7.28 -20.39
C ALA A 7 26.74 5.84 -20.93
N GLY A 8 25.79 5.07 -20.37
CA GLY A 8 25.49 3.69 -20.78
C GLY A 8 24.96 2.74 -19.69
N ARG A 9 24.57 3.22 -18.50
CA ARG A 9 24.62 2.41 -17.26
C ARG A 9 23.39 1.59 -16.81
N PRO A 10 22.11 1.92 -17.10
CA PRO A 10 21.00 1.04 -16.68
C PRO A 10 20.82 -0.19 -17.60
N LYS A 11 20.88 0.02 -18.93
CA LYS A 11 20.60 -1.02 -19.94
C LYS A 11 21.60 -2.20 -19.91
N GLN A 12 22.86 -1.94 -19.58
CA GLN A 12 23.89 -2.99 -19.48
C GLN A 12 23.73 -3.88 -18.23
N LEU A 13 23.13 -3.36 -17.16
CA LEU A 13 22.86 -4.16 -15.95
C LEU A 13 21.71 -5.13 -16.18
N CYS A 14 20.65 -4.70 -16.86
CA CYS A 14 19.48 -5.53 -17.21
C CYS A 14 19.81 -6.70 -18.14
N THR A 15 20.92 -6.62 -18.89
CA THR A 15 21.37 -7.66 -19.83
C THR A 15 22.39 -8.62 -19.22
N LYS A 16 23.18 -8.19 -18.22
CA LYS A 16 24.29 -8.98 -17.65
C LYS A 16 24.00 -9.60 -16.28
N VAL A 17 22.96 -9.15 -15.58
CA VAL A 17 22.64 -9.62 -14.22
C VAL A 17 21.26 -10.27 -14.22
N SER A 18 21.18 -11.51 -13.73
CA SER A 18 19.91 -12.23 -13.63
C SER A 18 18.99 -11.58 -12.61
N ARG A 19 17.68 -11.78 -12.77
CA ARG A 19 16.68 -11.24 -11.85
C ARG A 19 16.85 -11.80 -10.44
N GLU A 20 17.15 -13.09 -10.33
CA GLU A 20 17.36 -13.77 -9.05
C GLU A 20 18.54 -13.15 -8.29
N ARG A 21 19.59 -12.75 -9.01
CA ARG A 21 20.75 -12.08 -8.40
C ARG A 21 20.39 -10.68 -7.92
N VAL A 22 19.63 -9.91 -8.69
CA VAL A 22 19.13 -8.59 -8.26
C VAL A 22 18.27 -8.72 -7.01
N GLU A 23 17.34 -9.67 -6.97
CA GLU A 23 16.47 -9.92 -5.82
C GLU A 23 17.28 -10.35 -4.59
N THR A 24 18.29 -11.22 -4.78
CA THR A 24 19.18 -11.66 -3.70
C THR A 24 19.96 -10.49 -3.07
N GLU A 25 20.55 -9.62 -3.90
CA GLU A 25 21.29 -8.46 -3.40
C GLU A 25 20.35 -7.41 -2.78
N LEU A 26 19.15 -7.21 -3.35
CA LEU A 26 18.13 -6.35 -2.75
C LEU A 26 17.73 -6.83 -1.35
N MET A 27 17.52 -8.13 -1.16
CA MET A 27 17.20 -8.68 0.16
C MET A 27 18.33 -8.48 1.18
N LYS A 28 19.60 -8.51 0.74
CA LYS A 28 20.74 -8.18 1.61
C LYS A 28 20.72 -6.69 2.01
N ILE A 29 20.41 -5.80 1.05
CA ILE A 29 20.27 -4.37 1.31
C ILE A 29 19.16 -4.12 2.34
N LEU A 30 17.99 -4.73 2.16
CA LEU A 30 16.82 -4.53 3.03
C LEU A 30 17.07 -4.97 4.48
N LYS A 31 17.93 -5.97 4.69
CA LYS A 31 18.32 -6.50 6.00
C LYS A 31 19.56 -5.82 6.59
N GLY A 32 20.23 -4.97 5.81
CA GLY A 32 21.46 -4.29 6.22
C GLY A 32 21.18 -3.10 7.17
N PRO A 33 22.22 -2.59 7.85
CA PRO A 33 22.10 -1.43 8.74
C PRO A 33 21.94 -0.10 7.98
N ASN A 34 22.40 -0.04 6.72
CA ASN A 34 22.48 1.19 5.93
C ASN A 34 21.46 1.22 4.78
N THR A 35 20.26 0.67 5.01
CA THR A 35 19.21 0.54 3.98
C THR A 35 18.86 1.88 3.35
N LEU A 36 18.74 2.95 4.15
CA LEU A 36 18.44 4.29 3.65
C LEU A 36 19.47 4.78 2.64
N SER A 37 20.76 4.66 2.96
CA SER A 37 21.85 5.07 2.06
C SER A 37 21.89 4.22 0.79
N ALA A 38 21.59 2.91 0.90
CA ALA A 38 21.50 2.06 -0.28
C ALA A 38 20.36 2.48 -1.21
N PHE A 39 19.21 2.87 -0.67
CA PHE A 39 18.11 3.41 -1.47
C PHE A 39 18.43 4.77 -2.11
N GLN A 40 19.16 5.65 -1.41
CA GLN A 40 19.69 6.88 -1.98
C GLN A 40 20.63 6.58 -3.16
N LEU A 41 21.50 5.57 -3.05
CA LEU A 41 22.35 5.15 -4.17
C LEU A 41 21.54 4.57 -5.34
N ILE A 42 20.53 3.74 -5.08
CA ILE A 42 19.63 3.22 -6.14
C ILE A 42 18.95 4.40 -6.86
N HIS A 43 18.62 5.45 -6.13
CA HIS A 43 17.99 6.65 -6.67
C HIS A 43 18.95 7.47 -7.53
N GLU A 44 20.11 7.83 -6.99
CA GLU A 44 21.16 8.61 -7.66
C GLU A 44 21.68 7.91 -8.93
N LEU A 45 21.70 6.58 -8.93
CA LEU A 45 22.13 5.77 -10.07
C LEU A 45 20.99 5.44 -11.05
N HIS A 46 19.77 5.94 -10.81
CA HIS A 46 18.57 5.68 -11.60
C HIS A 46 18.29 4.18 -11.81
N LEU A 47 18.50 3.38 -10.76
CA LEU A 47 18.34 1.92 -10.78
C LEU A 47 16.94 1.45 -10.36
N TYR A 48 16.01 2.37 -10.09
CA TYR A 48 14.65 2.02 -9.69
C TYR A 48 13.96 1.08 -10.68
N ASP A 49 14.02 1.39 -11.98
CA ASP A 49 13.32 0.58 -12.99
C ASP A 49 13.94 -0.80 -13.20
N PRO A 50 15.28 -0.92 -13.35
CA PRO A 50 15.95 -2.22 -13.36
C PRO A 50 15.63 -3.07 -12.11
N VAL A 51 15.60 -2.46 -10.93
CA VAL A 51 15.46 -3.17 -9.65
C VAL A 51 14.00 -3.53 -9.35
N PHE A 52 13.05 -2.63 -9.55
CA PHE A 52 11.67 -2.80 -9.11
C PHE A 52 10.67 -3.05 -10.24
N LEU A 53 10.86 -2.45 -11.41
CA LEU A 53 9.86 -2.54 -12.49
C LEU A 53 10.21 -3.55 -13.59
N ARG A 54 11.44 -4.09 -13.61
CA ARG A 54 11.96 -4.96 -14.68
C ARG A 54 11.88 -4.26 -16.04
N GLU A 55 12.87 -3.44 -16.36
CA GLU A 55 12.97 -2.79 -17.69
C GLU A 55 12.89 -3.84 -18.81
N VAL A 56 12.06 -3.59 -19.83
CA VAL A 56 11.97 -4.46 -21.01
C VAL A 56 13.34 -4.42 -21.69
N ARG A 57 13.91 -5.60 -21.98
CA ARG A 57 15.13 -5.67 -22.81
C ARG A 57 14.86 -4.86 -24.07
N CYS A 58 15.70 -3.87 -24.39
CA CYS A 58 15.62 -3.22 -25.69
C CYS A 58 15.79 -4.33 -26.74
N SER A 59 14.71 -4.74 -27.39
CA SER A 59 14.82 -5.31 -28.73
C SER A 59 15.36 -4.18 -29.61
N GLU A 60 16.25 -4.53 -30.54
CA GLU A 60 16.80 -3.57 -31.51
C GLU A 60 15.73 -3.02 -32.46
N ASP A 61 14.50 -3.55 -32.39
CA ASP A 61 13.34 -3.07 -33.11
C ASP A 61 12.89 -1.70 -32.58
N GLY A 62 12.99 -0.69 -33.45
CA GLY A 62 12.78 0.74 -33.16
C GLY A 62 11.42 1.12 -32.53
N GLU A 63 10.46 0.21 -32.48
CA GLU A 63 9.15 0.36 -31.83
C GLU A 63 9.22 0.36 -30.30
N ALA A 64 10.11 -0.43 -29.66
CA ALA A 64 10.27 -0.38 -28.20
C ALA A 64 10.90 0.94 -27.70
N SER A 65 11.54 1.69 -28.61
CA SER A 65 12.24 2.95 -28.35
C SER A 65 11.29 4.12 -28.08
N TRP A 66 10.09 4.14 -28.69
CA TRP A 66 9.10 5.20 -28.44
C TRP A 66 8.32 4.96 -27.15
N LEU A 67 8.01 3.71 -26.79
CA LEU A 67 7.43 3.38 -25.49
C LEU A 67 8.36 3.83 -24.36
N LEU A 68 9.66 3.49 -24.41
CA LEU A 68 10.61 3.97 -23.40
C LEU A 68 10.71 5.51 -23.33
N ARG A 69 10.58 6.21 -24.46
CA ARG A 69 10.58 7.68 -24.52
C ARG A 69 9.31 8.31 -23.93
N GLN A 70 8.14 7.73 -24.15
CA GLN A 70 6.88 8.20 -23.59
C GLN A 70 6.85 8.06 -22.06
N TRP A 71 7.51 7.00 -21.55
CA TRP A 71 7.67 6.77 -20.11
C TRP A 71 8.78 7.61 -19.48
N GLN A 72 9.80 8.04 -20.23
CA GLN A 72 10.84 8.96 -19.76
C GLN A 72 10.32 10.37 -19.43
N TYR A 73 9.26 10.84 -20.11
CA TYR A 73 8.68 12.18 -19.87
C TYR A 73 7.70 12.23 -18.67
N LYS A 74 7.35 11.08 -18.08
CA LYS A 74 6.40 10.92 -16.95
C LYS A 74 7.03 10.20 -15.73
N ARG A 75 8.26 10.51 -15.34
CA ARG A 75 8.87 9.92 -14.12
C ARG A 75 8.98 10.93 -12.97
N PRO A 76 7.88 11.21 -12.24
CA PRO A 76 7.89 11.98 -11.00
C PRO A 76 8.40 11.13 -9.81
N TRP A 77 9.46 10.34 -10.03
CA TRP A 77 10.04 9.45 -9.02
C TRP A 77 11.48 9.86 -8.66
N GLN A 78 12.01 10.92 -9.28
CA GLN A 78 13.40 11.38 -9.16
C GLN A 78 13.67 12.31 -7.96
N SER A 79 12.66 12.69 -7.19
CA SER A 79 12.86 13.34 -5.88
C SER A 79 11.90 12.81 -4.80
N GLU A 80 10.74 12.36 -5.26
CA GLU A 80 9.58 11.97 -4.48
C GLU A 80 9.76 10.58 -3.85
N TRP A 81 10.55 9.71 -4.50
CA TRP A 81 10.84 8.37 -4.00
C TRP A 81 11.72 8.40 -2.76
N ALA A 82 12.77 9.23 -2.75
CA ALA A 82 13.67 9.40 -1.60
C ALA A 82 12.90 9.88 -0.35
N ARG A 83 11.90 10.74 -0.54
CA ARG A 83 11.05 11.25 0.56
C ARG A 83 10.32 10.16 1.32
N ALA A 84 9.84 9.12 0.64
CA ALA A 84 9.13 8.03 1.32
C ALA A 84 10.06 7.32 2.32
N PHE A 85 11.33 7.11 1.94
CA PHE A 85 12.34 6.54 2.84
C PHE A 85 12.72 7.48 3.97
N GLU A 86 12.85 8.78 3.70
CA GLU A 86 13.07 9.79 4.74
C GLU A 86 11.93 9.83 5.76
N THR A 87 10.69 9.68 5.30
CA THR A 87 9.52 9.63 6.20
C THR A 87 9.57 8.38 7.07
N VAL A 88 9.90 7.21 6.53
CA VAL A 88 10.11 6.01 7.36
C VAL A 88 11.26 6.19 8.35
N ALA A 89 12.39 6.73 7.91
CA ALA A 89 13.53 7.01 8.79
C ALA A 89 13.17 8.00 9.90
N PHE A 90 12.38 9.02 9.61
CA PHE A 90 11.85 9.95 10.60
C PHE A 90 10.94 9.22 11.61
N LEU A 91 9.99 8.40 11.13
CA LEU A 91 9.08 7.64 12.01
C LEU A 91 9.81 6.67 12.94
N LEU A 92 10.92 6.07 12.48
CA LEU A 92 11.76 5.18 13.28
C LEU A 92 12.53 5.93 14.38
N ASN A 93 13.15 7.08 14.04
CA ASN A 93 14.14 7.73 14.90
C ASN A 93 13.59 8.86 15.78
N GLY A 94 12.55 9.57 15.33
CA GLY A 94 12.08 10.80 16.02
C GLY A 94 10.61 11.13 15.81
N GLY A 95 9.86 10.28 15.12
CA GLY A 95 8.43 10.48 14.87
C GLY A 95 7.55 10.16 16.09
N PRO A 96 6.24 10.37 15.96
CA PRO A 96 5.29 10.09 17.03
C PRO A 96 5.37 8.64 17.52
N LYS A 97 5.40 8.47 18.84
CA LYS A 97 5.49 7.16 19.49
C LYS A 97 4.37 6.21 19.06
N ALA A 98 3.14 6.71 18.93
CA ALA A 98 1.99 5.90 18.50
C ALA A 98 2.21 5.26 17.13
N LEU A 99 2.66 6.03 16.14
CA LEU A 99 2.94 5.51 14.80
C LEU A 99 4.06 4.47 14.82
N ARG A 100 5.18 4.77 15.50
CA ARG A 100 6.31 3.85 15.58
C ARG A 100 5.96 2.54 16.26
N ASP A 101 5.33 2.62 17.43
CA ASP A 101 5.09 1.44 18.27
C ASP A 101 3.96 0.57 17.70
N MET A 102 2.98 1.18 17.01
CA MET A 102 1.82 0.46 16.49
C MET A 102 1.98 -0.02 15.04
N LEU A 103 2.64 0.76 14.16
CA LEU A 103 2.75 0.43 12.74
C LEU A 103 4.11 -0.17 12.35
N LEU A 104 5.21 0.26 12.98
CA LEU A 104 6.56 -0.12 12.55
C LEU A 104 7.15 -1.24 13.42
N ARG A 105 7.10 -1.11 14.75
CA ARG A 105 7.72 -2.08 15.67
C ARG A 105 7.23 -3.53 15.51
N PRO A 106 5.93 -3.80 15.25
CA PRO A 106 5.44 -5.18 15.09
C PRO A 106 5.84 -5.82 13.76
N GLU A 107 6.27 -5.02 12.79
CA GLU A 107 6.54 -5.44 11.41
C GLU A 107 8.03 -5.71 11.20
N LYS A 108 8.34 -6.54 10.21
CA LYS A 108 9.73 -6.76 9.84
C LYS A 108 10.29 -5.56 9.08
N MET A 109 11.54 -5.19 9.38
CA MET A 109 12.19 -4.04 8.74
C MET A 109 12.31 -4.19 7.22
N ASP A 110 12.57 -5.40 6.73
CA ASP A 110 12.61 -5.67 5.28
C ASP A 110 11.25 -5.49 4.61
N ASP A 111 10.15 -5.86 5.27
CA ASP A 111 8.79 -5.62 4.76
C ASP A 111 8.45 -4.12 4.71
N ILE A 112 8.85 -3.33 5.72
CA ILE A 112 8.67 -1.87 5.75
C ILE A 112 9.41 -1.20 4.59
N TRP A 113 10.68 -1.55 4.40
CA TRP A 113 11.48 -0.96 3.32
C TRP A 113 11.02 -1.42 1.94
N MET A 114 10.64 -2.69 1.80
CA MET A 114 10.03 -3.23 0.57
C MET A 114 8.74 -2.49 0.25
N LEU A 115 7.85 -2.31 1.23
CA LEU A 115 6.62 -1.54 1.07
C LEU A 115 6.89 -0.11 0.56
N THR A 116 7.88 0.54 1.17
CA THR A 116 8.27 1.92 0.86
C THR A 116 8.73 2.06 -0.59
N ALA A 117 9.45 1.07 -1.12
CA ALA A 117 9.91 1.07 -2.51
C ALA A 117 8.77 1.10 -3.54
N PHE A 118 7.56 0.64 -3.17
CA PHE A 118 6.38 0.59 -4.03
C PHE A 118 5.41 1.77 -3.81
N VAL A 119 5.72 2.72 -2.92
CA VAL A 119 4.91 3.94 -2.69
C VAL A 119 4.69 4.75 -3.98
N PRO A 120 5.66 4.91 -4.89
CA PRO A 120 5.43 5.64 -6.13
C PRO A 120 4.33 5.03 -7.01
N LEU A 121 4.13 3.71 -6.95
CA LEU A 121 3.23 3.01 -7.86
C LEU A 121 1.76 3.26 -7.54
N ASN A 122 0.94 3.23 -8.59
CA ASN A 122 -0.50 3.38 -8.48
C ASN A 122 -1.18 2.00 -8.61
N PRO A 123 -2.44 1.86 -8.19
CA PRO A 123 -3.16 0.58 -8.31
C PRO A 123 -3.17 0.00 -9.72
N SER A 124 -3.22 0.85 -10.75
CA SER A 124 -3.18 0.45 -12.16
C SER A 124 -1.87 -0.25 -12.55
N SER A 125 -0.75 0.11 -11.89
CA SER A 125 0.57 -0.45 -12.15
C SER A 125 0.66 -1.94 -11.79
N LEU A 126 -0.26 -2.49 -10.99
CA LEU A 126 -0.25 -3.92 -10.64
C LEU A 126 -0.45 -4.82 -11.87
N ASN A 127 -1.31 -4.42 -12.81
CA ASN A 127 -1.54 -5.20 -14.04
C ASN A 127 -0.31 -5.14 -14.94
N GLU A 128 0.26 -3.95 -15.13
CA GLU A 128 1.48 -3.73 -15.91
C GLU A 128 2.67 -4.53 -15.35
N LEU A 129 2.81 -4.57 -14.01
CA LEU A 129 3.86 -5.35 -13.36
C LEU A 129 3.63 -6.86 -13.51
N ALA A 130 2.37 -7.31 -13.45
CA ALA A 130 2.03 -8.71 -13.68
C ALA A 130 2.33 -9.15 -15.12
N GLU A 131 2.03 -8.32 -16.11
CA GLU A 131 2.38 -8.54 -17.53
C GLU A 131 3.90 -8.63 -17.72
N ARG A 132 4.66 -7.83 -16.97
CA ARG A 132 6.13 -7.89 -16.92
C ARG A 132 6.66 -9.04 -16.05
N GLN A 133 5.79 -9.89 -15.51
CA GLN A 133 6.09 -10.99 -14.58
C GLN A 133 6.95 -10.54 -13.38
N VAL A 134 6.75 -9.31 -12.91
CA VAL A 134 7.34 -8.81 -11.68
C VAL A 134 6.54 -9.35 -10.51
N LYS A 135 7.21 -10.08 -9.61
CA LYS A 135 6.59 -10.58 -8.39
C LYS A 135 6.44 -9.43 -7.39
N VAL A 136 5.21 -8.95 -7.21
CA VAL A 136 4.87 -7.97 -6.17
C VAL A 136 4.45 -8.72 -4.91
N PRO A 137 5.04 -8.43 -3.72
CA PRO A 137 4.61 -9.07 -2.49
C PRO A 137 3.12 -8.85 -2.19
N GLY A 138 2.48 -9.85 -1.58
CA GLY A 138 1.04 -9.82 -1.31
C GLY A 138 0.62 -8.62 -0.45
N PHE A 139 1.38 -8.31 0.60
CA PHE A 139 1.11 -7.16 1.47
C PHE A 139 1.20 -5.82 0.70
N VAL A 140 2.15 -5.66 -0.22
CA VAL A 140 2.25 -4.48 -1.08
C VAL A 140 1.02 -4.36 -1.99
N SER A 141 0.62 -5.48 -2.60
CA SER A 141 -0.57 -5.52 -3.45
C SER A 141 -1.85 -5.17 -2.69
N HIS A 142 -1.99 -5.62 -1.44
CA HIS A 142 -3.11 -5.25 -0.57
C HIS A 142 -3.08 -3.77 -0.21
N SER A 143 -1.91 -3.24 0.18
CA SER A 143 -1.72 -1.81 0.48
C SER A 143 -2.12 -0.91 -0.70
N LEU A 144 -1.67 -1.24 -1.91
CA LEU A 144 -2.05 -0.54 -3.14
C LEU A 144 -3.56 -0.53 -3.38
N ARG A 145 -4.28 -1.59 -3.03
CA ARG A 145 -5.73 -1.68 -3.25
C ARG A 145 -6.54 -0.94 -2.19
N ASN A 146 -6.04 -0.90 -0.96
CA ASN A 146 -6.81 -0.46 0.19
C ASN A 146 -6.49 0.97 0.65
N TYR A 147 -5.36 1.57 0.22
CA TYR A 147 -4.91 2.87 0.76
C TYR A 147 -5.94 3.99 0.64
N VAL A 148 -6.72 4.04 -0.46
CA VAL A 148 -7.76 5.07 -0.66
C VAL A 148 -8.84 4.96 0.41
N ARG A 149 -9.28 3.74 0.73
CA ARG A 149 -10.30 3.48 1.76
C ARG A 149 -9.79 3.85 3.15
N ILE A 150 -8.54 3.48 3.44
CA ILE A 150 -7.88 3.81 4.70
C ILE A 150 -7.77 5.34 4.83
N TRP A 151 -7.35 6.02 3.78
CA TRP A 151 -7.21 7.49 3.75
C TRP A 151 -8.56 8.19 3.97
N HIS A 152 -9.63 7.75 3.31
CA HIS A 152 -10.97 8.32 3.52
C HIS A 152 -11.43 8.17 4.97
N LEU A 153 -11.33 6.97 5.55
CA LEU A 153 -11.75 6.75 6.93
C LEU A 153 -10.88 7.54 7.91
N MET A 154 -9.56 7.60 7.68
CA MET A 154 -8.64 8.43 8.47
C MET A 154 -9.10 9.89 8.50
N ARG A 155 -9.52 10.44 7.35
CA ARG A 155 -10.02 11.83 7.29
C ARG A 155 -11.34 12.01 8.03
N GLU A 156 -12.24 11.04 7.98
CA GLU A 156 -13.51 11.09 8.73
C GLU A 156 -13.28 11.04 10.25
N VAL A 157 -12.37 10.17 10.71
CA VAL A 157 -12.04 10.01 12.14
C VAL A 157 -11.37 11.26 12.72
N THR A 158 -10.59 11.97 11.91
CA THR A 158 -9.71 13.06 12.38
C THR A 158 -10.29 14.47 12.19
N VAL A 159 -11.51 14.58 11.67
CA VAL A 159 -12.28 15.83 11.60
C VAL A 159 -13.06 16.02 12.91
N ASP A 160 -13.14 17.25 13.41
CA ASP A 160 -13.75 17.59 14.71
C ASP A 160 -15.24 17.22 14.86
N ARG A 161 -15.93 16.94 13.74
CA ARG A 161 -17.30 16.42 13.74
C ARG A 161 -17.26 14.89 13.84
N LEU A 162 -17.03 14.38 15.04
CA LEU A 162 -16.95 12.94 15.25
C LEU A 162 -18.32 12.28 14.97
N PRO A 163 -18.41 11.23 14.14
CA PRO A 163 -19.61 10.41 14.08
C PRO A 163 -19.87 9.74 15.45
N PRO A 164 -21.10 9.25 15.71
CA PRO A 164 -21.41 8.51 16.93
C PRO A 164 -20.35 7.43 17.21
N GLU A 165 -19.80 7.41 18.42
CA GLU A 165 -18.66 6.55 18.82
C GLU A 165 -18.83 5.07 18.39
N LYS A 166 -20.05 4.54 18.50
CA LYS A 166 -20.40 3.17 18.07
C LYS A 166 -20.26 2.96 16.56
N LEU A 167 -20.69 3.91 15.74
CA LEU A 167 -20.59 3.82 14.28
C LEU A 167 -19.12 3.89 13.83
N LEU A 168 -18.32 4.72 14.51
CA LEU A 168 -16.89 4.85 14.27
C LEU A 168 -16.16 3.53 14.54
N ARG A 169 -16.45 2.88 15.66
CA ARG A 169 -15.86 1.58 16.02
C ARG A 169 -16.20 0.48 15.03
N GLY A 170 -17.46 0.42 14.59
CA GLY A 170 -17.90 -0.52 13.56
C GLY A 170 -17.16 -0.32 12.24
N ALA A 171 -17.02 0.93 11.80
CA ALA A 171 -16.32 1.28 10.56
C ALA A 171 -14.82 0.94 10.62
N LEU A 172 -14.13 1.30 11.72
CA LEU A 172 -12.72 0.97 11.93
C LEU A 172 -12.52 -0.55 11.99
N GLY A 173 -13.35 -1.26 12.75
CA GLY A 173 -13.27 -2.72 12.85
C GLY A 173 -13.53 -3.43 11.51
N LEU A 174 -14.43 -2.90 10.67
CA LEU A 174 -14.66 -3.42 9.32
C LEU A 174 -13.45 -3.17 8.41
N LEU A 175 -12.88 -1.98 8.44
CA LEU A 175 -11.67 -1.64 7.68
C LEU A 175 -10.51 -2.56 8.06
N LEU A 176 -10.25 -2.74 9.35
CA LEU A 176 -9.13 -3.57 9.81
C LEU A 176 -9.31 -5.04 9.40
N ARG A 177 -10.54 -5.57 9.50
CA ARG A 177 -10.85 -6.93 9.00
C ARG A 177 -10.66 -7.06 7.49
N LEU A 178 -11.03 -6.05 6.70
CA LEU A 178 -10.75 -6.01 5.26
C LEU A 178 -9.24 -6.02 4.97
N CYS A 179 -8.45 -5.29 5.76
CA CYS A 179 -7.00 -5.22 5.61
C CYS A 179 -6.28 -6.50 6.08
N GLY A 180 -6.92 -7.29 6.94
CA GLY A 180 -6.39 -8.57 7.42
C GLY A 180 -5.16 -8.40 8.32
N SER A 181 -4.32 -9.44 8.41
CA SER A 181 -3.12 -9.46 9.26
C SER A 181 -2.10 -8.36 8.90
N THR A 182 -2.09 -7.90 7.65
CA THR A 182 -1.14 -6.90 7.13
C THR A 182 -1.61 -5.45 7.30
N TRP A 183 -2.66 -5.20 8.10
CA TRP A 183 -3.28 -3.88 8.19
C TRP A 183 -2.31 -2.77 8.59
N ARG A 184 -1.32 -3.06 9.44
CA ARG A 184 -0.30 -2.08 9.87
C ARG A 184 0.51 -1.56 8.69
N LEU A 185 1.01 -2.47 7.85
CA LEU A 185 1.70 -2.12 6.60
C LEU A 185 0.79 -1.36 5.64
N GLN A 186 -0.50 -1.69 5.58
CA GLN A 186 -1.44 -0.97 4.70
C GLN A 186 -1.73 0.45 5.19
N VAL A 187 -1.84 0.67 6.51
CA VAL A 187 -1.99 2.00 7.11
C VAL A 187 -0.71 2.81 6.92
N LEU A 188 0.47 2.21 7.15
CA LEU A 188 1.75 2.85 6.86
C LEU A 188 1.85 3.27 5.39
N TYR A 189 1.46 2.39 4.47
CA TYR A 189 1.46 2.70 3.04
C TYR A 189 0.55 3.89 2.73
N ALA A 190 -0.66 3.93 3.30
CA ALA A 190 -1.59 5.04 3.07
C ALA A 190 -1.03 6.38 3.57
N LEU A 191 -0.36 6.40 4.72
CA LEU A 191 0.38 7.56 5.22
C LEU A 191 1.46 8.00 4.24
N LEU A 192 2.33 7.06 3.83
CA LEU A 192 3.43 7.35 2.90
C LEU A 192 2.90 7.83 1.54
N LYS A 193 1.77 7.28 1.08
CA LYS A 193 1.13 7.66 -0.18
C LYS A 193 0.54 9.07 -0.11
N GLU A 194 -0.05 9.47 1.02
CA GLU A 194 -0.50 10.85 1.22
C GLU A 194 0.69 11.83 1.29
N ASP A 195 1.76 11.51 2.03
CA ASP A 195 2.97 12.35 2.06
C ASP A 195 3.65 12.45 0.68
N PHE A 196 3.62 11.35 -0.08
CA PHE A 196 4.09 11.31 -1.47
C PHE A 196 3.24 12.21 -2.38
N TYR A 197 1.91 12.20 -2.28
CA TYR A 197 1.07 13.02 -3.17
C TYR A 197 1.02 14.50 -2.79
N GLU A 198 0.90 14.81 -1.49
CA GLU A 198 0.66 16.19 -1.05
C GLU A 198 1.93 17.04 -1.02
N MET A 199 3.11 16.41 -1.16
CA MET A 199 4.41 17.09 -1.22
C MET A 199 4.61 18.12 -0.09
N ARG A 200 4.13 17.82 1.12
CA ARG A 200 4.16 18.77 2.24
C ARG A 200 5.58 18.88 2.81
N TYR A 201 5.91 20.06 3.32
CA TYR A 201 7.20 20.34 3.98
C TYR A 201 6.97 21.00 5.35
N GLY A 202 7.98 20.90 6.22
CA GLY A 202 7.98 21.52 7.54
C GLY A 202 6.70 21.26 8.34
N ASN A 203 6.07 22.32 8.82
CA ASN A 203 4.85 22.26 9.64
C ASN A 203 3.69 21.52 8.96
N LYS A 204 3.56 21.60 7.63
CA LYS A 204 2.49 20.90 6.90
C LYS A 204 2.68 19.38 6.94
N LYS A 205 3.94 18.91 6.84
CA LYS A 205 4.29 17.48 6.96
C LYS A 205 4.06 17.00 8.39
N LEU A 206 4.48 17.79 9.38
CA LEU A 206 4.22 17.48 10.80
C LEU A 206 2.71 17.42 11.12
N ALA A 207 1.89 18.29 10.52
CA ALA A 207 0.44 18.25 10.69
C ALA A 207 -0.20 16.99 10.06
N LEU A 208 0.29 16.54 8.89
CA LEU A 208 -0.09 15.26 8.30
C LEU A 208 0.24 14.11 9.25
N ILE A 209 1.50 14.04 9.71
CA ILE A 209 1.96 12.97 10.61
C ILE A 209 1.16 12.97 11.92
N LYS A 210 0.88 14.14 12.49
CA LYS A 210 0.06 14.29 13.70
C LYS A 210 -1.36 13.76 13.48
N ARG A 211 -1.95 13.99 12.31
CA ARG A 211 -3.28 13.46 11.96
C ARG A 211 -3.29 11.94 11.91
N TRP A 212 -2.29 11.34 11.26
CA TRP A 212 -2.13 9.88 11.26
C TRP A 212 -1.86 9.31 12.65
N SER A 213 -1.11 10.02 13.51
CA SER A 213 -0.92 9.62 14.92
C SER A 213 -2.27 9.50 15.63
N LYS A 214 -3.13 10.52 15.52
CA LYS A 214 -4.48 10.51 16.10
C LYS A 214 -5.33 9.34 15.58
N PHE A 215 -5.25 9.04 14.29
CA PHE A 215 -5.98 7.91 13.70
C PHE A 215 -5.56 6.56 14.31
N VAL A 216 -4.26 6.36 14.51
CA VAL A 216 -3.72 5.12 15.09
C VAL A 216 -3.96 5.05 16.61
N GLU A 217 -3.93 6.18 17.30
CA GLU A 217 -4.35 6.30 18.71
C GLU A 217 -5.82 5.90 18.86
N CYS A 218 -6.70 6.35 17.96
CA CYS A 218 -8.11 5.98 17.96
C CYS A 218 -8.34 4.45 17.80
N ILE A 219 -7.53 3.76 16.98
CA ILE A 219 -7.57 2.30 16.84
C ILE A 219 -7.21 1.62 18.18
N THR A 220 -6.19 2.14 18.86
CA THR A 220 -5.71 1.64 20.16
C THR A 220 -6.73 1.88 21.27
N GLU A 221 -7.28 3.09 21.36
CA GLU A 221 -8.29 3.49 22.35
C GLU A 221 -9.54 2.60 22.28
N GLN A 222 -9.94 2.21 21.06
CA GLN A 222 -11.10 1.35 20.82
C GLN A 222 -10.80 -0.15 20.86
N ARG A 223 -9.55 -0.53 21.15
CA ARG A 223 -9.05 -1.91 21.26
C ARG A 223 -9.34 -2.75 20.02
N LEU A 224 -8.98 -2.23 18.84
CA LEU A 224 -9.27 -2.86 17.54
C LEU A 224 -8.04 -3.50 16.87
N GLU A 225 -6.90 -3.59 17.56
CA GLU A 225 -5.63 -4.09 17.02
C GLU A 225 -5.73 -5.53 16.51
N ASP A 226 -6.52 -6.33 17.21
CA ASP A 226 -6.76 -7.74 16.92
C ASP A 226 -8.05 -7.98 16.13
N ALA A 227 -8.76 -6.92 15.71
CA ALA A 227 -9.97 -7.03 14.90
C ALA A 227 -9.84 -7.96 13.68
N PRO A 228 -8.71 -8.01 12.94
CA PRO A 228 -8.53 -8.94 11.83
C PRO A 228 -8.52 -10.43 12.22
N TYR A 229 -8.21 -10.74 13.49
CA TYR A 229 -8.09 -12.11 13.99
C TYR A 229 -9.37 -12.60 14.67
N VAL A 230 -10.33 -11.69 14.93
CA VAL A 230 -11.63 -12.04 15.50
C VAL A 230 -12.44 -12.82 14.47
N LYS A 231 -12.79 -14.06 14.80
CA LYS A 231 -13.67 -14.88 13.96
C LYS A 231 -15.05 -14.22 13.84
N PRO A 232 -15.60 -14.06 12.62
CA PRO A 232 -16.97 -13.61 12.45
C PRO A 232 -17.94 -14.55 13.17
N ILE A 233 -18.94 -13.98 13.85
CA ILE A 233 -20.02 -14.76 14.49
C ILE A 233 -20.82 -15.53 13.42
N LEU A 234 -20.96 -14.93 12.24
CA LEU A 234 -21.59 -15.53 11.07
C LEU A 234 -20.61 -15.47 9.89
N ASN A 235 -20.32 -16.62 9.29
CA ASN A 235 -19.57 -16.71 8.05
C ASN A 235 -20.54 -16.75 6.84
N GLY A 236 -20.00 -16.64 5.63
CA GLY A 236 -20.82 -16.65 4.41
C GLY A 236 -21.64 -17.94 4.24
N HIS A 237 -21.17 -19.06 4.77
CA HIS A 237 -21.90 -20.32 4.77
C HIS A 237 -23.08 -20.29 5.74
N ASP A 238 -22.90 -19.74 6.95
CA ASP A 238 -23.96 -19.60 7.96
C ASP A 238 -25.07 -18.69 7.44
N ILE A 239 -24.70 -17.57 6.80
CA ILE A 239 -25.65 -16.64 6.16
C ILE A 239 -26.43 -17.35 5.05
N MET A 240 -25.75 -18.14 4.22
CA MET A 240 -26.40 -18.93 3.16
C MET A 240 -27.33 -20.01 3.71
N GLY A 241 -26.97 -20.61 4.86
CA GLY A 241 -27.80 -21.59 5.57
C GLY A 241 -29.07 -20.97 6.15
N VAL A 242 -28.98 -19.77 6.75
CA VAL A 242 -30.11 -19.02 7.31
C VAL A 242 -31.03 -18.47 6.22
N LEU A 243 -30.47 -17.96 5.11
CA LEU A 243 -31.25 -17.26 4.08
C LEU A 243 -31.98 -18.16 3.08
N ARG A 244 -31.84 -19.50 3.13
CA ARG A 244 -32.60 -20.52 2.38
C ARG A 244 -33.08 -20.11 0.96
N ARG A 245 -32.26 -19.45 0.12
CA ARG A 245 -32.62 -19.11 -1.27
C ARG A 245 -31.53 -19.45 -2.30
N LYS A 246 -32.04 -19.96 -3.42
CA LYS A 246 -31.40 -20.66 -4.55
C LYS A 246 -30.09 -20.03 -5.06
N LYS A 247 -29.20 -20.95 -5.47
CA LYS A 247 -27.98 -20.91 -6.32
C LYS A 247 -27.89 -19.83 -7.43
N ARG A 248 -28.12 -18.55 -7.14
CA ARG A 248 -27.83 -17.44 -8.07
C ARG A 248 -26.64 -16.57 -7.64
N TRP A 249 -26.12 -16.80 -6.43
CA TRP A 249 -25.08 -15.99 -5.78
C TRP A 249 -23.69 -16.65 -5.77
N SER A 250 -23.56 -17.84 -6.36
CA SER A 250 -22.37 -18.70 -6.28
C SER A 250 -21.11 -18.04 -6.84
N GLY A 251 -21.25 -17.10 -7.79
CA GLY A 251 -20.11 -16.43 -8.43
C GLY A 251 -19.47 -15.31 -7.61
N CYS A 252 -20.23 -14.63 -6.75
CA CYS A 252 -19.75 -13.43 -6.05
C CYS A 252 -19.15 -13.72 -4.66
N LEU A 253 -19.58 -14.79 -3.99
CA LEU A 253 -19.11 -15.10 -2.63
C LEU A 253 -17.79 -15.89 -2.58
N HIS A 254 -17.42 -16.61 -3.64
CA HIS A 254 -16.18 -17.42 -3.66
C HIS A 254 -14.88 -16.59 -3.73
N ARG A 255 -14.97 -15.27 -3.90
CA ARG A 255 -13.80 -14.41 -4.15
C ARG A 255 -13.71 -13.15 -3.28
N GLY A 256 -14.41 -13.13 -2.14
CA GLY A 256 -14.26 -12.08 -1.11
C GLY A 256 -14.43 -10.64 -1.60
N ARG A 257 -15.17 -10.43 -2.71
CA ARG A 257 -15.27 -9.13 -3.38
C ARG A 257 -16.72 -8.87 -3.74
N ILE A 258 -17.40 -8.02 -2.97
CA ILE A 258 -18.66 -7.39 -3.40
C ILE A 258 -18.27 -6.05 -4.01
N THR A 259 -18.34 -5.92 -5.34
CA THR A 259 -18.24 -4.64 -6.04
C THR A 259 -19.64 -4.15 -6.40
N MET A 260 -20.00 -2.94 -5.93
CA MET A 260 -21.22 -2.21 -6.32
C MET A 260 -21.06 -1.60 -7.73
N SER A 261 -20.86 -2.40 -8.78
CA SER A 261 -20.91 -1.87 -10.16
C SER A 261 -22.10 -2.36 -10.97
N ASP A 262 -22.77 -3.44 -10.54
CA ASP A 262 -23.67 -4.18 -11.44
C ASP A 262 -25.13 -4.27 -10.95
N TYR A 263 -25.60 -3.37 -10.07
CA TYR A 263 -26.97 -3.43 -9.59
C TYR A 263 -27.73 -2.11 -9.69
N THR A 264 -28.79 -2.13 -10.49
CA THR A 264 -29.87 -1.16 -10.48
C THR A 264 -30.59 -1.21 -9.12
N PRO A 265 -30.95 -0.06 -8.54
CA PRO A 265 -31.50 0.00 -7.19
C PRO A 265 -32.98 -0.41 -7.23
N SER A 266 -33.31 -1.58 -6.67
CA SER A 266 -34.67 -1.85 -6.22
C SER A 266 -34.74 -1.72 -4.70
N ALA A 267 -35.91 -1.35 -4.18
CA ALA A 267 -36.13 -1.01 -2.77
C ALA A 267 -35.71 -2.11 -1.78
N ASP A 268 -35.62 -3.38 -2.22
CA ASP A 268 -35.16 -4.51 -1.40
C ASP A 268 -33.65 -4.47 -1.09
N ASN A 269 -32.85 -3.80 -1.93
CA ASN A 269 -31.39 -3.70 -1.74
C ASN A 269 -31.00 -2.69 -0.64
N LEU A 270 -31.84 -1.69 -0.38
CA LEU A 270 -31.60 -0.71 0.69
C LEU A 270 -31.85 -1.34 2.07
N LEU A 271 -32.79 -2.28 2.17
CA LEU A 271 -33.08 -2.99 3.40
C LEU A 271 -31.90 -3.89 3.83
N PHE A 272 -31.15 -4.46 2.88
CA PHE A 272 -29.97 -5.28 3.17
C PHE A 272 -28.77 -4.47 3.69
N CYS A 273 -28.55 -3.26 3.17
CA CYS A 273 -27.55 -2.35 3.73
C CYS A 273 -27.93 -1.84 5.14
N LEU A 274 -29.23 -1.67 5.41
CA LEU A 274 -29.74 -1.26 6.73
C LEU A 274 -29.70 -2.37 7.78
N ILE A 275 -29.90 -3.63 7.41
CA ILE A 275 -29.86 -4.77 8.36
C ILE A 275 -28.42 -5.02 8.87
N MET A 276 -27.39 -4.78 8.05
CA MET A 276 -25.98 -4.91 8.48
C MET A 276 -25.50 -3.76 9.42
N ILE A 277 -26.29 -2.69 9.56
CA ILE A 277 -25.97 -1.55 10.45
C ILE A 277 -26.70 -1.67 11.80
N ARG A 278 -27.65 -2.62 11.95
CA ARG A 278 -28.55 -2.64 13.11
C ARG A 278 -28.63 -3.99 13.82
N THR A 279 -27.51 -4.46 14.36
CA THR A 279 -27.54 -5.40 15.51
C THR A 279 -26.28 -5.29 16.36
N GLN A 280 -26.48 -4.64 17.51
CA GLN A 280 -25.70 -4.56 18.76
C GLN A 280 -24.46 -3.66 18.82
#